data_AF-A0A968Y275-F1
#
_entry.id   AF-A0A968Y275-F1
#
_cell.length_a   1.000
_cell.length_b   1.000
_cell.length_c   1.000
_cell.angle_alpha   90.00
_cell.angle_beta   90.00
_cell.angle_gamma   90.00
#
_symmetry.space_group_name_H-M   'P 1'
#
loop_
_entity.id
_entity.type
_entity.pdbx_description
1 polymer ?
#
loop_
_entity_poly.entity_id
_entity_poly.type
_entity_poly.pdbx_seq_one_letter_code
_entity_poly.pdbx_strand_id
1 'polypeptide(L)'
;MGAGNKDRLDGGTDRDVLNGGKGDDIAIDRDGGDTLIGGGGNDEFWIGNGSLGATEIADFETGRDRLKLLEIGLAYEQLQIRSSQAGAVINYQGKDVAVLNGIEAIALTRDRFDFGNSNLARDLQSAIEKAVEITGTPGATVSVTMSDGTIWTGASGLSDLPTQTAMNAGDRFNIGSVTKPMVATVILQLSQEEKLNLNDTLDKWLPEIAESIPNSQQITVRQLLNHTSGIKDYLDEGFGADLLSDPTLGLKSWTTEELVSRYISGKELDFAPGEGFNYSNTNYLLLGDLIEAATNTSVSQQLQARIFEPLGMNDSFYASPDRIPGGFTSGYLDLDGNGTLDLDTSNTNFPGVAGTAGAIVSTAADLDRFTRGLFDGELLSPATLE
;
A
#
# COMPACT_ATOMS: atom_id res chain seq x y z
N MET A 1 2.08 26.91 -9.90
CA MET A 1 2.04 28.33 -9.53
C MET A 1 0.59 28.74 -9.34
N GLY A 2 0.28 29.39 -8.22
CA GLY A 2 -0.99 30.03 -7.98
C GLY A 2 -1.19 31.24 -8.90
N ALA A 3 -2.45 31.58 -9.15
CA ALA A 3 -2.87 32.72 -9.96
C ALA A 3 -4.00 33.52 -9.30
N GLY A 4 -4.51 33.06 -8.17
CA GLY A 4 -5.53 33.68 -7.34
C GLY A 4 -4.94 34.39 -6.13
N ASN A 5 -5.82 34.81 -5.21
CA ASN A 5 -5.43 35.36 -3.90
C ASN A 5 -5.57 34.33 -2.76
N LYS A 6 -5.97 33.09 -3.09
CA LYS A 6 -6.22 31.96 -2.20
C LYS A 6 -6.14 30.65 -3.00
N ASP A 7 -4.92 30.27 -3.34
CA ASP A 7 -4.64 29.06 -4.09
C ASP A 7 -4.38 27.88 -3.16
N ARG A 8 -4.79 26.69 -3.58
CA ARG A 8 -4.44 25.42 -2.95
C ARG A 8 -3.59 24.62 -3.93
N LEU A 9 -2.33 24.39 -3.58
CA LEU A 9 -1.35 23.68 -4.39
C LEU A 9 -0.96 22.39 -3.67
N ASP A 10 -1.06 21.26 -4.36
CA ASP A 10 -0.76 19.93 -3.82
C ASP A 10 0.27 19.27 -4.76
N GLY A 11 1.49 19.05 -4.27
CA GLY A 11 2.58 18.39 -5.00
C GLY A 11 2.48 16.86 -4.97
N GLY A 12 1.52 16.31 -4.22
CA GLY A 12 1.37 14.87 -4.11
C GLY A 12 2.60 14.22 -3.48
N THR A 13 3.15 13.23 -4.16
CA THR A 13 4.28 12.40 -3.69
C THR A 13 5.52 12.52 -4.58
N ASP A 14 5.51 13.37 -5.59
CA ASP A 14 6.68 13.69 -6.41
C ASP A 14 7.43 14.88 -5.82
N ARG A 15 8.64 15.17 -6.33
CA ARG A 15 9.37 16.39 -5.94
C ARG A 15 8.98 17.57 -6.81
N ASP A 16 8.22 18.48 -6.23
CA ASP A 16 7.72 19.68 -6.88
C ASP A 16 8.28 20.97 -6.30
N VAL A 17 8.04 22.05 -7.06
CA VAL A 17 8.22 23.42 -6.58
C VAL A 17 6.87 24.13 -6.65
N LEU A 18 6.25 24.34 -5.49
CA LEU A 18 4.94 24.97 -5.36
C LEU A 18 5.13 26.44 -4.98
N ASN A 19 4.50 27.34 -5.72
CA ASN A 19 4.56 28.78 -5.47
C ASN A 19 3.14 29.36 -5.47
N GLY A 20 2.67 29.78 -4.29
CA GLY A 20 1.36 30.39 -4.05
C GLY A 20 1.24 31.76 -4.70
N GLY A 21 2.20 32.65 -4.41
CA GLY A 21 2.34 33.93 -5.08
C GLY A 21 1.91 35.08 -4.18
N LYS A 22 0.75 35.68 -4.43
CA LYS A 22 0.19 36.72 -3.53
C LYS A 22 -1.16 36.24 -3.08
N GLY A 23 -1.44 36.31 -1.79
CA GLY A 23 -2.68 35.76 -1.26
C GLY A 23 -2.45 35.03 0.04
N ASP A 24 -3.55 34.55 0.64
CA ASP A 24 -3.46 33.59 1.73
C ASP A 24 -3.56 32.19 1.10
N ASP A 25 -2.43 31.56 0.83
CA ASP A 25 -2.32 30.34 0.03
C ASP A 25 -2.07 29.09 0.91
N ILE A 26 -2.41 27.92 0.37
CA ILE A 26 -2.13 26.62 0.99
C ILE A 26 -1.21 25.84 0.06
N ALA A 27 -0.01 25.51 0.53
CA ALA A 27 0.95 24.68 -0.18
C ALA A 27 1.10 23.34 0.57
N ILE A 28 0.89 22.23 -0.12
CA ILE A 28 0.80 20.90 0.46
C ILE A 28 1.87 20.02 -0.15
N ASP A 29 2.81 19.61 0.69
CA ASP A 29 3.68 18.48 0.44
C ASP A 29 3.08 17.28 1.19
N ARG A 30 2.59 16.28 0.46
CA ARG A 30 2.13 15.06 1.12
C ARG A 30 3.34 14.31 1.63
N ASP A 31 4.19 13.79 0.78
CA ASP A 31 5.41 13.08 1.21
C ASP A 31 6.59 13.21 0.22
N GLY A 32 6.48 14.10 -0.78
CA GLY A 32 7.38 14.23 -1.91
C GLY A 32 8.74 14.86 -1.59
N GLY A 33 8.81 15.67 -0.52
CA GLY A 33 10.00 16.47 -0.21
C GLY A 33 10.07 17.70 -1.12
N ASP A 34 8.95 18.40 -1.20
CA ASP A 34 8.73 19.54 -2.09
C ASP A 34 9.44 20.79 -1.62
N THR A 35 9.65 21.73 -2.55
CA THR A 35 9.96 23.11 -2.21
C THR A 35 8.70 23.96 -2.24
N LEU A 36 8.29 24.48 -1.08
CA LEU A 36 7.10 25.30 -0.92
C LEU A 36 7.47 26.78 -0.76
N ILE A 37 6.79 27.62 -1.54
CA ILE A 37 6.94 29.09 -1.56
C ILE A 37 5.53 29.66 -1.35
N GLY A 38 5.29 30.28 -0.20
CA GLY A 38 3.99 30.91 0.10
C GLY A 38 3.83 32.21 -0.67
N GLY A 39 4.87 33.04 -0.62
CA GLY A 39 4.88 34.36 -1.20
C GLY A 39 4.32 35.40 -0.23
N GLY A 40 3.29 36.14 -0.64
CA GLY A 40 2.79 37.27 0.13
C GLY A 40 1.39 37.07 0.69
N GLY A 41 1.26 36.76 1.97
CA GLY A 41 -0.01 36.81 2.71
C GLY A 41 0.11 36.16 4.08
N ASN A 42 -0.91 35.40 4.49
CA ASN A 42 -0.80 34.46 5.61
C ASN A 42 -0.96 33.06 5.03
N ASP A 43 0.16 32.36 4.87
CA ASP A 43 0.20 31.11 4.13
C ASP A 43 0.20 29.91 5.08
N GLU A 44 -0.38 28.80 4.60
CA GLU A 44 -0.33 27.52 5.30
C GLU A 44 0.52 26.51 4.53
N PHE A 45 1.53 25.98 5.21
CA PHE A 45 2.37 24.90 4.69
C PHE A 45 1.97 23.59 5.34
N TRP A 46 1.38 22.70 4.55
CA TRP A 46 0.94 21.39 5.00
C TRP A 46 2.01 20.38 4.64
N ILE A 47 2.53 19.70 5.66
CA ILE A 47 3.72 18.85 5.58
C ILE A 47 3.33 17.45 6.04
N GLY A 48 3.60 16.42 5.25
CA GLY A 48 3.47 15.04 5.76
C GLY A 48 4.70 14.57 6.51
N ASN A 49 5.05 13.29 6.35
CA ASN A 49 5.94 12.58 7.28
C ASN A 49 7.41 12.56 6.83
N GLY A 50 7.72 13.19 5.69
CA GLY A 50 9.07 13.31 5.14
C GLY A 50 9.64 12.01 4.57
N SER A 51 8.80 11.08 4.10
CA SER A 51 9.25 9.77 3.60
C SER A 51 10.15 9.84 2.36
N LEU A 52 9.95 10.82 1.45
CA LEU A 52 10.80 10.99 0.25
C LEU A 52 11.78 12.17 0.37
N GLY A 53 11.81 12.82 1.53
CA GLY A 53 12.66 13.97 1.82
C GLY A 53 11.95 14.94 2.76
N ALA A 54 12.72 15.81 3.40
CA ALA A 54 12.15 16.91 4.17
C ALA A 54 11.57 17.96 3.21
N THR A 55 10.40 18.51 3.54
CA THR A 55 9.82 19.64 2.83
C THR A 55 10.70 20.88 3.01
N GLU A 56 11.08 21.54 1.93
CA GLU A 56 11.85 22.78 1.94
C GLU A 56 10.89 23.98 1.88
N ILE A 57 10.82 24.79 2.93
CA ILE A 57 10.00 26.00 2.94
C ILE A 57 10.91 27.20 2.72
N ALA A 58 10.68 27.90 1.61
CA ALA A 58 11.61 28.91 1.11
C ALA A 58 11.48 30.29 1.79
N ASP A 59 10.27 30.69 2.18
CA ASP A 59 9.96 32.07 2.56
C ASP A 59 9.01 32.22 3.77
N PHE A 60 9.05 31.25 4.70
CA PHE A 60 8.19 31.25 5.88
C PHE A 60 8.27 32.54 6.72
N GLU A 61 7.14 33.14 7.03
CA GLU A 61 7.06 34.33 7.87
C GLU A 61 6.44 34.02 9.25
N THR A 62 7.28 34.01 10.29
CA THR A 62 6.90 33.60 11.66
C THR A 62 5.78 34.42 12.31
N GLY A 63 5.46 35.62 11.79
CA GLY A 63 4.36 36.45 12.27
C GLY A 63 3.01 36.20 11.57
N ARG A 64 3.00 35.49 10.44
CA ARG A 64 1.84 35.35 9.55
C ARG A 64 1.54 33.89 9.25
N ASP A 65 2.56 33.15 8.87
CA ASP A 65 2.42 31.83 8.29
C ASP A 65 2.29 30.74 9.36
N ARG A 66 1.73 29.62 8.90
CA ARG A 66 1.37 28.48 9.73
C ARG A 66 1.85 27.19 9.10
N LEU A 67 2.23 26.26 9.95
CA LEU A 67 2.60 24.90 9.60
C LEU A 67 1.48 23.96 10.03
N LYS A 68 1.06 23.07 9.15
CA LYS A 68 0.18 21.96 9.51
C LYS A 68 0.91 20.66 9.25
N LEU A 69 1.09 19.83 10.27
CA LEU A 69 1.53 18.46 10.04
C LEU A 69 0.31 17.63 9.65
N LEU A 70 0.39 16.89 8.55
CA LEU A 70 -0.71 16.08 8.06
C LEU A 70 -1.01 14.91 8.99
N GLU A 71 -0.04 14.45 9.77
CA GLU A 71 -0.25 13.44 10.82
C GLU A 71 -0.98 14.05 12.03
N ILE A 72 -2.17 13.52 12.37
CA ILE A 72 -2.94 13.95 13.55
C ILE A 72 -2.59 13.16 14.80
N GLY A 73 -2.76 13.81 15.95
CA GLY A 73 -2.41 13.22 17.25
C GLY A 73 -0.97 13.52 17.69
N LEU A 74 -0.23 14.25 16.84
CA LEU A 74 1.05 14.85 17.20
C LEU A 74 0.87 16.02 18.16
N ALA A 75 1.87 16.19 19.02
CA ALA A 75 2.01 17.34 19.88
C ALA A 75 3.34 18.05 19.60
N TYR A 76 3.35 19.37 19.76
CA TYR A 76 4.55 20.20 19.60
C TYR A 76 5.74 19.69 20.40
N GLU A 77 5.48 19.15 21.59
CA GLU A 77 6.51 18.62 22.50
C GLU A 77 7.21 17.35 21.96
N GLN A 78 6.64 16.69 20.94
CA GLN A 78 7.24 15.53 20.28
C GLN A 78 8.17 15.94 19.13
N LEU A 79 8.17 17.21 18.74
CA LEU A 79 9.04 17.72 17.68
C LEU A 79 10.42 18.07 18.23
N GLN A 80 11.46 17.74 17.46
CA GLN A 80 12.81 18.23 17.68
C GLN A 80 13.10 19.33 16.66
N ILE A 81 13.11 20.59 17.10
CA ILE A 81 13.41 21.74 16.25
C ILE A 81 14.85 22.16 16.49
N ARG A 82 15.70 22.04 15.46
CA ARG A 82 17.14 22.30 15.53
C ARG A 82 17.58 23.31 14.48
N SER A 83 18.60 24.10 14.78
CA SER A 83 19.21 25.00 13.80
C SER A 83 20.15 24.24 12.86
N SER A 84 20.17 24.63 11.60
CA SER A 84 21.10 24.19 10.55
C SER A 84 21.75 25.40 9.86
N GLN A 85 22.60 25.16 8.87
CA GLN A 85 23.16 26.24 8.05
C GLN A 85 22.10 26.91 7.16
N ALA A 86 21.08 26.17 6.76
CA ALA A 86 20.01 26.65 5.87
C ALA A 86 18.90 27.38 6.66
N GLY A 87 18.67 26.99 7.92
CA GLY A 87 17.65 27.60 8.77
C GLY A 87 17.20 26.64 9.88
N ALA A 88 15.90 26.53 10.13
CA ALA A 88 15.36 25.64 11.14
C ALA A 88 14.99 24.28 10.53
N VAL A 89 15.31 23.19 11.19
CA VAL A 89 14.93 21.84 10.79
C VAL A 89 13.96 21.27 11.82
N ILE A 90 12.80 20.83 11.35
CA ILE A 90 11.80 20.14 12.15
C ILE A 90 12.03 18.65 11.96
N ASN A 91 12.29 17.96 13.05
CA ASN A 91 12.46 16.51 13.08
C ASN A 91 11.36 15.86 13.93
N TYR A 92 10.81 14.76 13.42
CA TYR A 92 9.85 13.93 14.14
C TYR A 92 10.25 12.46 14.01
N GLN A 93 10.29 11.75 15.14
CA GLN A 93 10.71 10.34 15.23
C GLN A 93 12.04 10.02 14.51
N GLY A 94 12.99 10.95 14.51
CA GLY A 94 14.29 10.77 13.89
C GLY A 94 14.33 11.05 12.38
N LYS A 95 13.19 11.41 11.76
CA LYS A 95 13.12 11.88 10.37
C LYS A 95 13.00 13.41 10.32
N ASP A 96 13.79 14.04 9.46
CA ASP A 96 13.61 15.46 9.15
C ASP A 96 12.38 15.59 8.27
N VAL A 97 11.35 16.29 8.76
CA VAL A 97 10.07 16.45 8.05
C VAL A 97 9.99 17.78 7.30
N ALA A 98 10.67 18.81 7.81
CA ALA A 98 10.74 20.10 7.12
C ALA A 98 12.03 20.87 7.43
N VAL A 99 12.46 21.68 6.47
CA VAL A 99 13.53 22.66 6.57
C VAL A 99 12.96 24.03 6.22
N LEU A 100 13.06 24.98 7.15
CA LEU A 100 12.58 26.35 6.98
C LEU A 100 13.77 27.28 6.76
N ASN A 101 13.93 27.72 5.51
CA ASN A 101 15.08 28.47 5.08
C ASN A 101 15.10 29.88 5.69
N GLY A 102 16.24 30.26 6.27
CA GLY A 102 16.42 31.57 6.90
C GLY A 102 15.72 31.77 8.25
N ILE A 103 15.05 30.74 8.78
CA ILE A 103 14.32 30.82 10.06
C ILE A 103 15.17 30.31 11.21
N GLU A 104 15.18 31.04 12.32
CA GLU A 104 15.80 30.58 13.56
C GLU A 104 14.88 29.56 14.25
N ALA A 105 15.45 28.43 14.69
CA ALA A 105 14.70 27.37 15.37
C ALA A 105 13.86 27.87 16.57
N ILE A 106 14.35 28.87 17.30
CA ILE A 106 13.65 29.46 18.46
C ILE A 106 12.37 30.23 18.08
N ALA A 107 12.23 30.63 16.82
CA ALA A 107 11.07 31.38 16.34
C ALA A 107 9.87 30.47 15.98
N LEU A 108 10.08 29.15 15.91
CA LEU A 108 9.02 28.17 15.62
C LEU A 108 8.32 27.72 16.90
N THR A 109 7.54 28.61 17.49
CA THR A 109 6.76 28.32 18.70
C THR A 109 5.47 27.55 18.40
N ARG A 110 4.86 26.94 19.43
CA ARG A 110 3.65 26.09 19.31
C ARG A 110 2.50 26.73 18.52
N ASP A 111 2.30 28.04 18.63
CA ASP A 111 1.23 28.76 17.93
C ASP A 111 1.43 28.86 16.40
N ARG A 112 2.61 28.48 15.90
CA ARG A 112 2.87 28.31 14.46
C ARG A 112 2.33 27.01 13.90
N PHE A 113 1.99 26.04 14.75
CA PHE A 113 1.59 24.71 14.34
C PHE A 113 0.09 24.47 14.47
N ASP A 114 -0.46 23.78 13.48
CA ASP A 114 -1.73 23.07 13.54
C ASP A 114 -1.44 21.56 13.52
N PHE A 115 -1.98 20.84 14.51
CA PHE A 115 -1.82 19.39 14.67
C PHE A 115 -3.12 18.62 14.35
N GLY A 116 -4.11 19.30 13.78
CA GLY A 116 -5.40 18.71 13.45
C GLY A 116 -6.22 18.31 14.69
N ASN A 117 -7.12 17.34 14.51
CA ASN A 117 -8.08 16.94 15.53
C ASN A 117 -7.51 15.89 16.49
N SER A 118 -6.85 16.34 17.55
CA SER A 118 -6.27 15.46 18.58
C SER A 118 -7.29 14.61 19.34
N ASN A 119 -8.55 15.04 19.46
CA ASN A 119 -9.60 14.21 20.05
C ASN A 119 -9.92 13.02 19.16
N LEU A 120 -10.03 13.23 17.84
CA LEU A 120 -10.27 12.16 16.89
C LEU A 120 -9.12 11.14 16.89
N ALA A 121 -7.86 11.60 16.93
CA ALA A 121 -6.70 10.70 17.04
C ALA A 121 -6.79 9.79 18.28
N ARG A 122 -7.19 10.35 19.42
CA ARG A 122 -7.40 9.58 20.66
C ARG A 122 -8.57 8.60 20.56
N ASP A 123 -9.66 9.03 19.95
CA ASP A 123 -10.84 8.17 19.75
C ASP A 123 -10.53 6.98 18.82
N LEU A 124 -9.76 7.22 17.75
CA LEU A 124 -9.26 6.16 16.85
C LEU A 124 -8.31 5.21 17.57
N GLN A 125 -7.39 5.72 18.39
CA GLN A 125 -6.50 4.88 19.21
C GLN A 125 -7.29 4.00 20.20
N SER A 126 -8.29 4.58 20.87
CA SER A 126 -9.19 3.80 21.74
C SER A 126 -10.03 2.78 20.98
N ALA A 127 -10.35 3.03 19.70
CA ALA A 127 -11.10 2.09 18.87
C ALA A 127 -10.27 0.86 18.49
N ILE A 128 -9.01 1.04 18.05
CA ILE A 128 -8.13 -0.08 17.71
C ILE A 128 -7.78 -0.93 18.95
N GLU A 129 -7.56 -0.29 20.11
CA GLU A 129 -7.33 -1.01 21.38
C GLU A 129 -8.51 -1.91 21.76
N LYS A 130 -9.73 -1.37 21.67
CA LYS A 130 -10.96 -2.16 21.91
C LYS A 130 -11.13 -3.27 20.88
N ALA A 131 -10.80 -3.02 19.61
CA ALA A 131 -10.89 -4.04 18.58
C ALA A 131 -9.95 -5.22 18.86
N VAL A 132 -8.70 -4.93 19.25
CA VAL A 132 -7.73 -5.95 19.67
C VAL A 132 -8.26 -6.75 20.87
N GLU A 133 -8.80 -6.07 21.89
CA GLU A 133 -9.39 -6.73 23.07
C GLU A 133 -10.59 -7.62 22.72
N ILE A 134 -11.53 -7.13 21.90
CA ILE A 134 -12.77 -7.84 21.56
C ILE A 134 -12.49 -9.05 20.66
N THR A 135 -11.59 -8.90 19.69
CA THR A 135 -11.28 -9.97 18.72
C THR A 135 -10.30 -11.00 19.27
N GLY A 136 -9.51 -10.64 20.28
CA GLY A 136 -8.43 -11.48 20.78
C GLY A 136 -7.26 -11.62 19.79
N THR A 137 -7.20 -10.80 18.73
CA THR A 137 -6.04 -10.78 17.83
C THR A 137 -4.79 -10.34 18.60
N PRO A 138 -3.59 -10.89 18.32
CA PRO A 138 -2.35 -10.50 19.00
C PRO A 138 -2.05 -9.00 18.88
N GLY A 139 -2.28 -8.43 17.71
CA GLY A 139 -2.08 -7.01 17.45
C GLY A 139 -2.73 -6.57 16.14
N ALA A 140 -2.78 -5.26 15.95
CA ALA A 140 -3.35 -4.63 14.77
C ALA A 140 -2.67 -3.29 14.48
N THR A 141 -2.65 -2.92 13.19
CA THR A 141 -2.34 -1.56 12.72
C THR A 141 -3.48 -1.05 11.87
N VAL A 142 -3.72 0.27 11.90
CA VAL A 142 -4.79 0.93 11.14
C VAL A 142 -4.26 2.27 10.65
N SER A 143 -4.56 2.61 9.39
CA SER A 143 -4.35 3.96 8.83
C SER A 143 -5.69 4.52 8.36
N VAL A 144 -5.93 5.82 8.59
CA VAL A 144 -7.15 6.52 8.21
C VAL A 144 -6.79 7.90 7.67
N THR A 145 -7.13 8.15 6.41
CA THR A 145 -7.09 9.49 5.81
C THR A 145 -8.45 10.19 5.92
N MET A 146 -8.43 11.42 6.41
CA MET A 146 -9.59 12.28 6.57
C MET A 146 -9.85 13.10 5.31
N SER A 147 -11.06 13.65 5.17
CA SER A 147 -11.44 14.46 4.00
C SER A 147 -10.62 15.75 3.85
N ASP A 148 -9.99 16.22 4.92
CA ASP A 148 -9.10 17.38 4.88
C ASP A 148 -7.63 17.00 4.57
N GLY A 149 -7.37 15.76 4.18
CA GLY A 149 -6.03 15.25 3.83
C GLY A 149 -5.16 14.88 5.04
N THR A 150 -5.64 15.08 6.27
CA THR A 150 -4.91 14.64 7.45
C THR A 150 -5.01 13.13 7.65
N ILE A 151 -3.98 12.53 8.24
CA ILE A 151 -3.81 11.09 8.34
C ILE A 151 -3.59 10.71 9.80
N TRP A 152 -4.22 9.63 10.23
CA TRP A 152 -3.91 8.96 11.49
C TRP A 152 -3.44 7.55 11.20
N THR A 153 -2.31 7.13 11.75
CA THR A 153 -1.89 5.73 11.76
C THR A 153 -1.61 5.29 13.18
N GLY A 154 -2.25 4.21 13.61
CA GLY A 154 -2.13 3.68 14.96
C GLY A 154 -1.83 2.19 14.98
N ALA A 155 -1.41 1.72 16.15
CA ALA A 155 -1.14 0.32 16.44
C ALA A 155 -1.64 -0.04 17.83
N SER A 156 -1.95 -1.32 18.02
CA SER A 156 -2.27 -1.89 19.33
C SER A 156 -1.88 -3.36 19.39
N GLY A 157 -1.60 -3.86 20.60
CA GLY A 157 -1.18 -5.24 20.83
C GLY A 157 0.28 -5.50 20.51
N LEU A 158 0.57 -6.74 20.12
CA LEU A 158 1.91 -7.29 19.93
C LEU A 158 2.11 -7.72 18.47
N SER A 159 3.27 -7.38 17.90
CA SER A 159 3.72 -7.89 16.60
C SER A 159 4.41 -9.25 16.72
N ASP A 160 4.88 -9.59 17.93
CA ASP A 160 5.48 -10.89 18.23
C ASP A 160 5.17 -11.35 19.66
N LEU A 161 4.40 -12.44 19.78
CA LEU A 161 4.00 -13.05 21.04
C LEU A 161 5.18 -13.65 21.83
N PRO A 162 6.09 -14.46 21.24
CA PRO A 162 7.21 -15.03 22.01
C PRO A 162 8.11 -14.00 22.68
N THR A 163 8.43 -12.92 21.96
CA THR A 163 9.32 -11.85 22.44
C THR A 163 8.57 -10.73 23.17
N GLN A 164 7.23 -10.75 23.14
CA GLN A 164 6.36 -9.68 23.66
C GLN A 164 6.69 -8.33 23.02
N THR A 165 7.04 -8.33 21.74
CA THR A 165 7.33 -7.10 20.99
C THR A 165 6.03 -6.37 20.70
N ALA A 166 5.95 -5.10 21.11
CA ALA A 166 4.80 -4.25 20.84
C ALA A 166 4.64 -3.99 19.34
N MET A 167 3.40 -4.02 18.87
CA MET A 167 3.06 -3.66 17.49
C MET A 167 3.43 -2.20 17.23
N ASN A 168 4.12 -1.92 16.13
CA ASN A 168 4.38 -0.59 15.63
C ASN A 168 3.48 -0.28 14.43
N ALA A 169 3.05 0.98 14.29
CA ALA A 169 2.25 1.44 13.15
C ALA A 169 2.94 1.24 11.79
N GLY A 170 4.27 1.24 11.77
CA GLY A 170 5.10 0.96 10.59
C GLY A 170 5.53 -0.51 10.43
N ASP A 171 5.03 -1.43 11.27
CA ASP A 171 5.33 -2.85 11.09
C ASP A 171 4.74 -3.35 9.77
N ARG A 172 5.55 -4.10 9.03
CA ARG A 172 5.18 -4.68 7.73
C ARG A 172 4.48 -6.02 7.93
N PHE A 173 3.57 -6.37 7.03
CA PHE A 173 2.84 -7.63 7.06
C PHE A 173 2.50 -8.14 5.66
N ASN A 174 2.31 -9.46 5.53
CA ASN A 174 1.76 -10.04 4.31
C ASN A 174 0.29 -9.63 4.17
N ILE A 175 -0.07 -9.03 3.04
CA ILE A 175 -1.42 -8.49 2.84
C ILE A 175 -2.39 -9.50 2.23
N GLY A 176 -1.90 -10.69 1.88
CA GLY A 176 -2.70 -11.74 1.26
C GLY A 176 -3.46 -11.21 0.04
N SER A 177 -4.75 -11.54 -0.05
CA SER A 177 -5.58 -11.23 -1.23
C SER A 177 -5.78 -9.73 -1.51
N VAL A 178 -5.35 -8.82 -0.63
CA VAL A 178 -5.24 -7.39 -0.95
C VAL A 178 -4.22 -7.13 -2.07
N THR A 179 -3.36 -8.11 -2.37
CA THR A 179 -2.49 -8.15 -3.57
C THR A 179 -3.28 -8.07 -4.88
N LYS A 180 -4.48 -8.67 -4.94
CA LYS A 180 -5.26 -8.83 -6.17
C LYS A 180 -5.67 -7.48 -6.79
N PRO A 181 -6.23 -6.51 -6.04
CA PRO A 181 -6.44 -5.16 -6.55
C PRO A 181 -5.21 -4.55 -7.24
N MET A 182 -4.01 -4.72 -6.69
CA MET A 182 -2.79 -4.16 -7.30
C MET A 182 -2.45 -4.84 -8.62
N VAL A 183 -2.55 -6.18 -8.68
CA VAL A 183 -2.34 -6.94 -9.93
C VAL A 183 -3.41 -6.59 -10.98
N ALA A 184 -4.66 -6.44 -10.56
CA ALA A 184 -5.75 -5.99 -11.43
C ALA A 184 -5.47 -4.59 -11.99
N THR A 185 -5.00 -3.65 -11.17
CA THR A 185 -4.61 -2.31 -11.63
C THR A 185 -3.52 -2.37 -12.71
N VAL A 186 -2.50 -3.21 -12.56
CA VAL A 186 -1.47 -3.38 -13.60
C VAL A 186 -2.07 -3.91 -14.91
N ILE A 187 -2.93 -4.93 -14.85
CA ILE A 187 -3.62 -5.46 -16.05
C ILE A 187 -4.46 -4.37 -16.73
N LEU A 188 -5.19 -3.58 -15.95
CA LEU A 188 -6.02 -2.50 -16.46
C LEU A 188 -5.18 -1.38 -17.10
N GLN A 189 -4.05 -0.99 -16.50
CA GLN A 189 -3.10 -0.07 -17.11
C GLN A 189 -2.53 -0.62 -18.42
N LEU A 190 -2.16 -1.90 -18.47
CA LEU A 190 -1.70 -2.54 -19.71
C LEU A 190 -2.80 -2.55 -20.79
N SER A 191 -4.07 -2.70 -20.40
CA SER A 191 -5.19 -2.55 -21.31
C SER A 191 -5.38 -1.12 -21.81
N GLN A 192 -5.18 -0.11 -20.95
CA GLN A 192 -5.20 1.30 -21.35
C GLN A 192 -4.06 1.65 -22.31
N GLU A 193 -2.91 1.00 -22.14
CA GLU A 193 -1.75 1.11 -23.01
C GLU A 193 -1.88 0.30 -24.31
N GLU A 194 -3.03 -0.35 -24.54
CA GLU A 194 -3.29 -1.24 -25.68
C GLU A 194 -2.29 -2.42 -25.80
N LYS A 195 -1.58 -2.74 -24.70
CA LYS A 195 -0.63 -3.88 -24.67
C LYS A 195 -1.32 -5.22 -24.53
N LEU A 196 -2.54 -5.23 -23.98
CA LEU A 196 -3.42 -6.40 -23.94
C LEU A 196 -4.87 -5.95 -24.14
N ASN A 197 -5.75 -6.87 -24.54
CA ASN A 197 -7.19 -6.62 -24.56
C ASN A 197 -7.87 -7.45 -23.47
N LEU A 198 -8.79 -6.86 -22.70
CA LEU A 198 -9.55 -7.58 -21.68
C LEU A 198 -10.40 -8.74 -22.23
N ASN A 199 -10.72 -8.71 -23.53
CA ASN A 199 -11.46 -9.78 -24.22
C ASN A 199 -10.52 -10.80 -24.90
N ASP A 200 -9.21 -10.63 -24.79
CA ASP A 200 -8.28 -11.67 -25.22
C ASP A 200 -8.49 -12.93 -24.39
N THR A 201 -8.31 -14.08 -25.04
CA THR A 201 -8.46 -15.39 -24.42
C THR A 201 -7.16 -15.85 -23.76
N LEU A 202 -7.27 -16.74 -22.78
CA LEU A 202 -6.14 -17.25 -22.01
C LEU A 202 -5.11 -17.97 -22.91
N ASP A 203 -5.58 -18.77 -23.85
CA ASP A 203 -4.73 -19.53 -24.79
C ASP A 203 -3.89 -18.65 -25.72
N LYS A 204 -4.36 -17.43 -26.02
CA LYS A 204 -3.59 -16.44 -26.80
C LYS A 204 -2.30 -16.03 -26.08
N TRP A 205 -2.37 -15.86 -24.77
CA TRP A 205 -1.28 -15.30 -23.95
C TRP A 205 -0.40 -16.38 -23.31
N LEU A 206 -1.02 -17.47 -22.85
CA LEU A 206 -0.36 -18.51 -22.07
C LEU A 206 -0.66 -19.90 -22.67
N PRO A 207 -0.29 -20.18 -23.94
CA PRO A 207 -0.69 -21.40 -24.63
C PRO A 207 -0.27 -22.68 -23.89
N GLU A 208 0.94 -22.71 -23.32
CA GLU A 208 1.48 -23.88 -22.62
C GLU A 208 0.67 -24.24 -21.35
N ILE A 209 0.26 -23.24 -20.57
CA ILE A 209 -0.57 -23.45 -19.37
C ILE A 209 -2.03 -23.71 -19.76
N ALA A 210 -2.52 -23.04 -20.80
CA ALA A 210 -3.88 -23.14 -21.31
C ALA A 210 -4.24 -24.55 -21.77
N GLU A 211 -3.27 -25.37 -22.23
CA GLU A 211 -3.49 -26.78 -22.58
C GLU A 211 -3.94 -27.63 -21.38
N SER A 212 -3.56 -27.23 -20.15
CA SER A 212 -3.97 -27.91 -18.92
C SER A 212 -5.32 -27.45 -18.38
N ILE A 213 -5.96 -26.45 -19.00
CA ILE A 213 -7.20 -25.84 -18.51
C ILE A 213 -8.31 -26.09 -19.54
N PRO A 214 -9.42 -26.74 -19.17
CA PRO A 214 -10.52 -26.98 -20.11
C PRO A 214 -11.16 -25.67 -20.57
N ASN A 215 -11.51 -25.60 -21.84
CA ASN A 215 -12.15 -24.43 -22.46
C ASN A 215 -11.35 -23.12 -22.32
N SER A 216 -10.03 -23.18 -22.18
CA SER A 216 -9.16 -22.00 -22.06
C SER A 216 -9.30 -20.99 -23.21
N GLN A 217 -9.65 -21.45 -24.42
CA GLN A 217 -9.98 -20.62 -25.59
C GLN A 217 -11.28 -19.82 -25.47
N GLN A 218 -12.07 -20.03 -24.42
CA GLN A 218 -13.28 -19.26 -24.11
C GLN A 218 -13.11 -18.38 -22.87
N ILE A 219 -12.02 -18.56 -22.13
CA ILE A 219 -11.74 -17.83 -20.89
C ILE A 219 -10.99 -16.55 -21.25
N THR A 220 -11.58 -15.41 -20.94
CA THR A 220 -11.01 -14.09 -21.23
C THR A 220 -10.25 -13.51 -20.05
N VAL A 221 -9.33 -12.57 -20.31
CA VAL A 221 -8.64 -11.79 -19.25
C VAL A 221 -9.65 -11.14 -18.30
N ARG A 222 -10.75 -10.59 -18.81
CA ARG A 222 -11.85 -10.02 -18.01
C ARG A 222 -12.45 -11.04 -17.05
N GLN A 223 -12.65 -12.28 -17.50
CA GLN A 223 -13.21 -13.35 -16.67
C GLN A 223 -12.23 -13.83 -15.59
N LEU A 224 -10.92 -13.74 -15.83
CA LEU A 224 -9.92 -13.98 -14.79
C LEU A 224 -10.01 -12.89 -13.70
N LEU A 225 -10.01 -11.61 -14.09
CA LEU A 225 -10.05 -10.45 -13.18
C LEU A 225 -11.25 -10.49 -12.23
N ASN A 226 -12.44 -10.82 -12.76
CA ASN A 226 -13.69 -10.76 -12.02
C ASN A 226 -14.15 -12.13 -11.47
N HIS A 227 -13.29 -13.15 -11.51
CA HIS A 227 -13.58 -14.50 -10.99
C HIS A 227 -14.78 -15.20 -11.65
N THR A 228 -14.99 -14.97 -12.95
CA THR A 228 -16.04 -15.63 -13.75
C THR A 228 -15.49 -16.60 -14.79
N SER A 229 -14.21 -17.01 -14.66
CA SER A 229 -13.56 -17.97 -15.55
C SER A 229 -14.08 -19.41 -15.42
N GLY A 230 -14.60 -19.78 -14.24
CA GLY A 230 -14.93 -21.16 -13.88
C GLY A 230 -13.72 -22.01 -13.49
N ILE A 231 -12.50 -21.45 -13.53
CA ILE A 231 -11.27 -22.17 -13.14
C ILE A 231 -11.25 -22.35 -11.63
N LYS A 232 -11.10 -23.61 -11.20
CA LYS A 232 -11.04 -24.00 -9.79
C LYS A 232 -9.84 -23.39 -9.06
N ASP A 233 -9.96 -23.24 -7.75
CA ASP A 233 -8.88 -22.75 -6.90
C ASP A 233 -7.92 -23.90 -6.55
N TYR A 234 -6.64 -23.77 -6.90
CA TYR A 234 -5.63 -24.79 -6.58
C TYR A 234 -5.49 -25.07 -5.07
N LEU A 235 -5.78 -24.07 -4.21
CA LEU A 235 -5.78 -24.23 -2.75
C LEU A 235 -6.84 -25.23 -2.30
N ASP A 236 -8.06 -25.12 -2.85
CA ASP A 236 -9.18 -26.00 -2.53
C ASP A 236 -9.07 -27.37 -3.22
N GLU A 237 -8.35 -27.41 -4.32
CA GLU A 237 -8.18 -28.59 -5.18
C GLU A 237 -7.02 -29.50 -4.79
N GLY A 238 -6.46 -29.31 -3.59
CA GLY A 238 -5.52 -30.22 -2.93
C GLY A 238 -4.31 -29.53 -2.33
N PHE A 239 -3.90 -28.37 -2.84
CA PHE A 239 -2.68 -27.72 -2.36
C PHE A 239 -2.78 -27.29 -0.90
N GLY A 240 -3.95 -26.82 -0.44
CA GLY A 240 -4.17 -26.48 0.96
C GLY A 240 -4.00 -27.68 1.89
N ALA A 241 -4.50 -28.86 1.50
CA ALA A 241 -4.33 -30.09 2.27
C ALA A 241 -2.87 -30.59 2.26
N ASP A 242 -2.19 -30.48 1.12
CA ASP A 242 -0.77 -30.80 0.99
C ASP A 242 0.07 -29.86 1.86
N LEU A 243 -0.22 -28.57 1.88
CA LEU A 243 0.46 -27.57 2.71
C LEU A 243 0.26 -27.81 4.21
N LEU A 244 -0.94 -28.22 4.63
CA LEU A 244 -1.19 -28.60 6.03
C LEU A 244 -0.43 -29.88 6.42
N SER A 245 -0.27 -30.81 5.48
CA SER A 245 0.44 -32.07 5.71
C SER A 245 1.97 -31.91 5.68
N ASP A 246 2.47 -31.01 4.83
CA ASP A 246 3.87 -30.65 4.69
C ASP A 246 4.03 -29.12 4.55
N PRO A 247 4.20 -28.41 5.69
CA PRO A 247 4.39 -26.96 5.69
C PRO A 247 5.62 -26.48 4.92
N THR A 248 6.58 -27.36 4.60
CA THR A 248 7.76 -26.99 3.82
C THR A 248 7.41 -26.66 2.36
N LEU A 249 6.25 -27.13 1.87
CA LEU A 249 5.71 -26.73 0.56
C LEU A 249 5.41 -25.22 0.49
N GLY A 250 5.20 -24.57 1.65
CA GLY A 250 5.07 -23.12 1.81
C GLY A 250 6.35 -22.34 1.47
N LEU A 251 7.50 -23.00 1.56
CA LEU A 251 8.82 -22.41 1.31
C LEU A 251 9.32 -22.65 -0.13
N LYS A 252 8.63 -23.50 -0.89
CA LYS A 252 8.97 -23.75 -2.29
C LYS A 252 8.53 -22.57 -3.16
N SER A 253 9.41 -22.16 -4.09
CA SER A 253 9.02 -21.30 -5.21
C SER A 253 8.25 -22.14 -6.24
N TRP A 254 6.93 -21.98 -6.28
CA TRP A 254 6.07 -22.65 -7.26
C TRP A 254 5.90 -21.79 -8.49
N THR A 255 5.94 -22.40 -9.68
CA THR A 255 5.45 -21.72 -10.88
C THR A 255 3.94 -21.91 -11.01
N THR A 256 3.26 -21.00 -11.70
CA THR A 256 1.85 -21.15 -12.04
C THR A 256 1.60 -22.44 -12.81
N GLU A 257 2.48 -22.79 -13.76
CA GLU A 257 2.41 -24.05 -14.52
C GLU A 257 2.48 -25.28 -13.62
N GLU A 258 3.37 -25.31 -12.62
CA GLU A 258 3.46 -26.43 -11.67
C GLU A 258 2.17 -26.60 -10.86
N LEU A 259 1.59 -25.49 -10.38
CA LEU A 259 0.35 -25.51 -9.59
C LEU A 259 -0.85 -25.92 -10.45
N VAL A 260 -0.97 -25.36 -11.65
CA VAL A 260 -2.04 -25.72 -12.60
C VAL A 260 -1.91 -27.18 -13.03
N SER A 261 -0.71 -27.62 -13.43
CA SER A 261 -0.46 -29.00 -13.84
C SER A 261 -0.79 -30.01 -12.74
N ARG A 262 -0.43 -29.71 -11.50
CA ARG A 262 -0.63 -30.63 -10.37
C ARG A 262 -2.07 -30.65 -9.84
N TYR A 263 -2.72 -29.49 -9.73
CA TYR A 263 -3.99 -29.39 -8.99
C TYR A 263 -5.21 -29.09 -9.86
N ILE A 264 -5.03 -28.57 -11.07
CA ILE A 264 -6.12 -28.14 -11.95
C ILE A 264 -6.24 -29.03 -13.19
N SER A 265 -5.12 -29.52 -13.72
CA SER A 265 -5.08 -30.28 -14.97
C SER A 265 -6.02 -31.49 -14.94
N GLY A 266 -6.83 -31.62 -15.99
CA GLY A 266 -7.82 -32.69 -16.15
C GLY A 266 -9.10 -32.55 -15.33
N LYS A 267 -9.28 -31.47 -14.54
CA LYS A 267 -10.52 -31.18 -13.83
C LYS A 267 -11.47 -30.34 -14.68
N GLU A 268 -12.78 -30.55 -14.54
CA GLU A 268 -13.79 -29.71 -15.17
C GLU A 268 -13.82 -28.32 -14.51
N LEU A 269 -14.30 -27.31 -15.26
CA LEU A 269 -14.61 -26.00 -14.69
C LEU A 269 -15.80 -26.11 -13.73
N ASP A 270 -15.86 -25.23 -12.73
CA ASP A 270 -17.02 -25.14 -11.84
C ASP A 270 -18.29 -24.70 -12.59
N PHE A 271 -18.12 -23.91 -13.65
CA PHE A 271 -19.16 -23.44 -14.58
C PHE A 271 -18.52 -22.99 -15.89
N ALA A 272 -19.34 -22.81 -16.93
CA ALA A 272 -18.87 -22.29 -18.22
C ALA A 272 -18.39 -20.83 -18.09
N PRO A 273 -17.33 -20.40 -18.82
CA PRO A 273 -16.77 -19.05 -18.68
C PRO A 273 -17.82 -17.96 -18.86
N GLY A 274 -17.97 -17.09 -17.86
CA GLY A 274 -18.94 -15.99 -17.82
C GLY A 274 -20.32 -16.34 -17.26
N GLU A 275 -20.63 -17.61 -17.01
CA GLU A 275 -21.96 -18.07 -16.57
C GLU A 275 -22.09 -18.21 -15.04
N GLY A 276 -21.07 -17.82 -14.28
CA GLY A 276 -21.05 -17.92 -12.83
C GLY A 276 -19.93 -17.12 -12.18
N PHE A 277 -19.86 -17.19 -10.85
CA PHE A 277 -18.80 -16.60 -10.05
C PHE A 277 -18.30 -17.62 -9.03
N ASN A 278 -16.98 -17.85 -9.00
CA ASN A 278 -16.32 -18.55 -7.92
C ASN A 278 -14.92 -17.96 -7.75
N TYR A 279 -14.61 -17.56 -6.51
CA TYR A 279 -13.30 -17.01 -6.18
C TYR A 279 -12.22 -18.05 -6.44
N SER A 280 -11.13 -17.63 -7.08
CA SER A 280 -10.06 -18.54 -7.49
C SER A 280 -8.73 -17.82 -7.52
N ASN A 281 -7.81 -18.24 -6.66
CA ASN A 281 -6.43 -17.76 -6.67
C ASN A 281 -5.70 -18.14 -7.96
N THR A 282 -6.09 -19.24 -8.60
CA THR A 282 -5.57 -19.66 -9.91
C THR A 282 -5.72 -18.56 -10.96
N ASN A 283 -6.84 -17.83 -10.97
CA ASN A 283 -7.04 -16.71 -11.91
C ASN A 283 -5.96 -15.64 -11.77
N TYR A 284 -5.55 -15.32 -10.55
CA TYR A 284 -4.58 -14.25 -10.32
C TYR A 284 -3.15 -14.69 -10.53
N LEU A 285 -2.83 -15.98 -10.35
CA LEU A 285 -1.57 -16.56 -10.80
C LEU A 285 -1.42 -16.41 -12.32
N LEU A 286 -2.47 -16.77 -13.09
CA LEU A 286 -2.51 -16.60 -14.54
C LEU A 286 -2.41 -15.14 -14.97
N LEU A 287 -3.05 -14.20 -14.26
CA LEU A 287 -2.90 -12.77 -14.53
C LEU A 287 -1.46 -12.29 -14.28
N GLY A 288 -0.76 -12.88 -13.31
CA GLY A 288 0.66 -12.62 -13.08
C GLY A 288 1.51 -12.99 -14.30
N ASP A 289 1.39 -14.22 -14.77
CA ASP A 289 2.10 -14.69 -15.97
C ASP A 289 1.73 -13.86 -17.21
N LEU A 290 0.47 -13.42 -17.31
CA LEU A 290 0.02 -12.56 -18.41
C LEU A 290 0.70 -11.18 -18.38
N ILE A 291 0.88 -10.58 -17.20
CA ILE A 291 1.68 -9.34 -17.06
C ILE A 291 3.08 -9.56 -17.63
N GLU A 292 3.76 -10.64 -17.23
CA GLU A 292 5.12 -10.90 -17.69
C GLU A 292 5.17 -11.16 -19.21
N ALA A 293 4.20 -11.90 -19.75
CA ALA A 293 4.08 -12.14 -21.19
C ALA A 293 3.83 -10.86 -21.99
N ALA A 294 3.02 -9.92 -21.46
CA ALA A 294 2.70 -8.66 -22.12
C ALA A 294 3.83 -7.63 -22.04
N THR A 295 4.72 -7.71 -21.04
CA THR A 295 5.73 -6.67 -20.80
C THR A 295 7.17 -7.14 -20.97
N ASN A 296 7.44 -8.44 -21.00
CA ASN A 296 8.78 -9.05 -20.95
C ASN A 296 9.61 -8.60 -19.72
N THR A 297 8.95 -8.32 -18.59
CA THR A 297 9.57 -7.95 -17.32
C THR A 297 8.84 -8.65 -16.18
N SER A 298 9.48 -8.82 -15.02
CA SER A 298 8.83 -9.52 -13.91
C SER A 298 7.64 -8.74 -13.33
N VAL A 299 6.69 -9.45 -12.71
CA VAL A 299 5.56 -8.80 -12.00
C VAL A 299 6.06 -7.89 -10.89
N SER A 300 7.13 -8.28 -10.19
CA SER A 300 7.77 -7.43 -9.17
C SER A 300 8.19 -6.07 -9.74
N GLN A 301 8.83 -6.06 -10.92
CA GLN A 301 9.22 -4.82 -11.60
C GLN A 301 8.01 -4.00 -12.03
N GLN A 302 6.94 -4.65 -12.51
CA GLN A 302 5.73 -3.94 -12.93
C GLN A 302 4.99 -3.33 -11.73
N LEU A 303 4.84 -4.05 -10.61
CA LEU A 303 4.24 -3.52 -9.38
C LEU A 303 5.06 -2.34 -8.83
N GLN A 304 6.39 -2.46 -8.81
CA GLN A 304 7.29 -1.40 -8.38
C GLN A 304 7.08 -0.12 -9.22
N ALA A 305 7.24 -0.23 -10.54
CA ALA A 305 7.24 0.93 -11.44
C ALA A 305 5.86 1.58 -11.62
N ARG A 306 4.77 0.81 -11.45
CA ARG A 306 3.41 1.26 -11.77
C ARG A 306 2.57 1.63 -10.56
N ILE A 307 2.94 1.14 -9.37
CA ILE A 307 2.15 1.30 -8.15
C ILE A 307 3.03 1.81 -7.03
N PHE A 308 4.09 1.08 -6.66
CA PHE A 308 4.81 1.41 -5.42
C PHE A 308 5.59 2.71 -5.51
N GLU A 309 6.36 2.93 -6.59
CA GLU A 309 7.12 4.17 -6.76
C GLU A 309 6.20 5.39 -6.97
N PRO A 310 5.21 5.36 -7.89
CA PRO A 310 4.35 6.52 -8.11
C PRO A 310 3.57 6.96 -6.88
N LEU A 311 3.17 6.01 -6.01
CA LEU A 311 2.40 6.30 -4.81
C LEU A 311 3.26 6.45 -3.55
N GLY A 312 4.59 6.37 -3.65
CA GLY A 312 5.49 6.45 -2.50
C GLY A 312 5.31 5.33 -1.47
N MET A 313 4.91 4.13 -1.90
CA MET A 313 4.71 2.95 -1.04
C MET A 313 6.06 2.27 -0.71
N ASN A 314 6.90 2.96 0.05
CA ASN A 314 8.30 2.59 0.29
C ASN A 314 8.50 1.35 1.16
N ASP A 315 7.45 0.90 1.85
CA ASP A 315 7.47 -0.28 2.71
C ASP A 315 6.74 -1.47 2.07
N SER A 316 6.36 -1.32 0.79
CA SER A 316 5.67 -2.33 0.01
C SER A 316 6.56 -2.99 -1.03
N PHE A 317 6.48 -4.30 -1.14
CA PHE A 317 7.21 -5.05 -2.15
C PHE A 317 6.54 -6.40 -2.43
N TYR A 318 6.72 -6.89 -3.65
CA TYR A 318 6.36 -8.25 -4.02
C TYR A 318 7.43 -9.20 -3.48
N ALA A 319 7.11 -9.93 -2.41
CA ALA A 319 8.08 -10.69 -1.66
C ALA A 319 8.49 -11.97 -2.39
N SER A 320 9.81 -12.17 -2.56
CA SER A 320 10.37 -13.50 -2.80
C SER A 320 10.08 -14.38 -1.57
N PRO A 321 10.06 -15.72 -1.68
CA PRO A 321 9.97 -16.62 -0.53
C PRO A 321 11.10 -16.42 0.50
N ASP A 322 12.19 -15.74 0.11
CA ASP A 322 13.32 -15.45 0.98
C ASP A 322 13.03 -14.30 1.95
N ARG A 323 13.32 -14.57 3.22
CA ARG A 323 13.29 -13.70 4.41
C ARG A 323 13.05 -12.21 4.13
N ILE A 324 11.95 -11.70 4.69
CA ILE A 324 11.60 -10.29 4.68
C ILE A 324 12.57 -9.48 5.56
N PRO A 325 13.27 -8.46 5.05
CA PRO A 325 14.15 -7.62 5.85
C PRO A 325 13.37 -6.63 6.74
N GLY A 326 13.80 -6.47 8.00
CA GLY A 326 13.31 -5.40 8.89
C GLY A 326 12.10 -5.78 9.76
N GLY A 327 11.39 -4.77 10.30
CA GLY A 327 10.23 -4.91 11.17
C GLY A 327 9.04 -5.53 10.44
N PHE A 328 8.89 -6.84 10.61
CA PHE A 328 7.83 -7.65 10.01
C PHE A 328 7.05 -8.33 11.13
N THR A 329 5.73 -8.19 11.12
CA THR A 329 4.89 -8.85 12.12
C THR A 329 4.89 -10.36 11.91
N SER A 330 4.91 -11.09 13.01
CA SER A 330 4.66 -12.52 13.01
C SER A 330 3.18 -12.75 12.72
N GLY A 331 2.87 -13.61 11.74
CA GLY A 331 1.49 -14.03 11.48
C GLY A 331 1.17 -15.26 12.32
N TYR A 332 0.02 -15.23 12.98
CA TYR A 332 -0.42 -16.28 13.90
C TYR A 332 -1.67 -16.97 13.34
N LEU A 333 -1.64 -18.30 13.27
CA LEU A 333 -2.79 -19.11 12.85
C LEU A 333 -3.13 -20.14 13.93
N ASP A 334 -4.41 -20.23 14.25
CA ASP A 334 -5.01 -21.36 14.97
C ASP A 334 -5.38 -22.42 13.94
N LEU A 335 -4.55 -23.46 13.80
CA LEU A 335 -4.65 -24.42 12.71
C LEU A 335 -5.69 -25.51 12.99
N ASP A 336 -5.97 -25.80 14.25
CA ASP A 336 -6.90 -26.85 14.67
C ASP A 336 -8.20 -26.32 15.28
N GLY A 337 -8.34 -25.00 15.40
CA GLY A 337 -9.53 -24.31 15.91
C GLY A 337 -9.69 -24.43 17.42
N ASN A 338 -8.63 -24.76 18.16
CA ASN A 338 -8.68 -24.99 19.60
C ASN A 338 -8.59 -23.69 20.43
N GLY A 339 -8.39 -22.54 19.77
CA GLY A 339 -8.17 -21.23 20.38
C GLY A 339 -6.71 -20.91 20.71
N THR A 340 -5.77 -21.78 20.33
CA THR A 340 -4.32 -21.60 20.49
C THR A 340 -3.72 -21.22 19.15
N LEU A 341 -2.83 -20.24 19.17
CA LEU A 341 -2.10 -19.83 17.97
C LEU A 341 -0.92 -20.78 17.78
N ASP A 342 -1.07 -21.74 16.88
CA ASP A 342 -0.17 -22.89 16.70
C ASP A 342 0.96 -22.63 15.70
N LEU A 343 0.71 -21.81 14.67
CA LEU A 343 1.70 -21.46 13.65
C LEU A 343 2.20 -20.03 13.85
N ASP A 344 3.51 -19.92 14.08
CA ASP A 344 4.25 -18.68 13.94
C ASP A 344 4.86 -18.63 12.53
N THR A 345 4.35 -17.75 11.68
CA THR A 345 4.91 -17.50 10.33
C THR A 345 6.06 -16.49 10.35
N SER A 346 6.59 -16.15 11.53
CA SER A 346 7.68 -15.18 11.71
C SER A 346 8.79 -15.36 10.68
N ASN A 347 9.13 -14.25 10.00
CA ASN A 347 10.21 -14.16 9.00
C ASN A 347 10.06 -15.05 7.75
N THR A 348 8.89 -15.66 7.50
CA THR A 348 8.64 -16.43 6.28
C THR A 348 7.53 -15.80 5.46
N ASN A 349 7.73 -15.67 4.15
CA ASN A 349 6.63 -15.40 3.23
C ASN A 349 5.85 -16.70 3.00
N PHE A 350 5.23 -17.23 4.07
CA PHE A 350 4.33 -18.39 3.97
C PHE A 350 3.25 -18.23 2.89
N PRO A 351 2.68 -17.02 2.63
CA PRO A 351 1.80 -16.80 1.48
C PRO A 351 2.53 -16.58 0.15
N GLY A 352 3.86 -16.77 0.06
CA GLY A 352 4.62 -16.72 -1.20
C GLY A 352 4.11 -17.74 -2.23
N VAL A 353 3.51 -18.83 -1.76
CA VAL A 353 2.78 -19.81 -2.59
C VAL A 353 1.54 -19.23 -3.29
N ALA A 354 1.00 -18.12 -2.80
CA ALA A 354 -0.10 -17.41 -3.45
C ALA A 354 0.37 -16.51 -4.59
N GLY A 355 1.68 -16.21 -4.69
CA GLY A 355 2.25 -15.39 -5.76
C GLY A 355 1.46 -14.08 -5.98
N THR A 356 1.09 -13.81 -7.23
CA THR A 356 0.28 -12.65 -7.62
C THR A 356 -1.16 -12.69 -7.11
N ALA A 357 -1.57 -13.77 -6.45
CA ALA A 357 -2.82 -13.83 -5.71
C ALA A 357 -2.66 -13.37 -4.24
N GLY A 358 -1.45 -13.26 -3.68
CA GLY A 358 -1.32 -12.94 -2.25
C GLY A 358 0.04 -12.61 -1.63
N ALA A 359 1.11 -12.45 -2.40
CA ALA A 359 2.49 -12.39 -1.89
C ALA A 359 3.05 -10.97 -1.68
N ILE A 360 2.23 -9.91 -1.75
CA ILE A 360 2.71 -8.56 -1.43
C ILE A 360 2.85 -8.40 0.09
N VAL A 361 3.95 -7.80 0.50
CA VAL A 361 4.17 -7.25 1.84
C VAL A 361 3.92 -5.76 1.80
N SER A 362 3.29 -5.20 2.82
CA SER A 362 2.98 -3.77 2.91
C SER A 362 2.82 -3.31 4.36
N THR A 363 2.40 -2.06 4.55
CA THR A 363 2.00 -1.47 5.84
C THR A 363 0.58 -0.90 5.73
N ALA A 364 -0.07 -0.60 6.86
CA ALA A 364 -1.39 0.04 6.83
C ALA A 364 -1.37 1.40 6.10
N ALA A 365 -0.28 2.17 6.24
CA ALA A 365 -0.12 3.46 5.58
C ALA A 365 0.04 3.32 4.06
N ASP A 366 0.81 2.33 3.59
CA ASP A 366 0.96 2.08 2.16
C ASP A 366 -0.34 1.56 1.52
N LEU A 367 -1.12 0.74 2.23
CA LEU A 367 -2.43 0.33 1.76
C LEU A 367 -3.44 1.49 1.67
N ASP A 368 -3.37 2.45 2.59
CA ASP A 368 -4.13 3.71 2.49
C ASP A 368 -3.70 4.52 1.26
N ARG A 369 -2.39 4.65 1.01
CA ARG A 369 -1.85 5.29 -0.21
C ARG A 369 -2.37 4.62 -1.49
N PHE A 370 -2.32 3.29 -1.55
CA PHE A 370 -2.87 2.54 -2.70
C PHE A 370 -4.36 2.80 -2.89
N THR A 371 -5.14 2.76 -1.81
CA THR A 371 -6.59 2.96 -1.87
C THR A 371 -6.92 4.35 -2.40
N ARG A 372 -6.26 5.40 -1.90
CA ARG A 372 -6.43 6.76 -2.40
C ARG A 372 -5.95 6.90 -3.84
N GLY A 373 -4.73 6.48 -4.16
CA GLY A 373 -4.19 6.59 -5.52
C GLY A 373 -5.05 5.89 -6.58
N LEU A 374 -5.69 4.77 -6.22
CA LEU A 374 -6.64 4.09 -7.10
C LEU A 374 -7.93 4.90 -7.28
N PHE A 375 -8.60 5.29 -6.19
CA PHE A 375 -9.94 5.90 -6.26
C PHE A 375 -9.94 7.40 -6.55
N ASP A 376 -8.83 8.10 -6.30
CA ASP A 376 -8.62 9.50 -6.68
C ASP A 376 -8.19 9.63 -8.16
N GLY A 377 -8.01 8.51 -8.86
CA GLY A 377 -7.73 8.46 -10.29
C GLY A 377 -6.27 8.71 -10.66
N GLU A 378 -5.33 8.51 -9.72
CA GLU A 378 -3.89 8.66 -9.97
C GLU A 378 -3.34 7.46 -10.78
N LEU A 379 -3.93 6.27 -10.64
CA LEU A 379 -3.44 5.05 -11.29
C LEU A 379 -4.18 4.64 -12.58
N LEU A 380 -5.46 5.00 -12.72
CA LEU A 380 -6.32 4.57 -13.82
C LEU A 380 -7.10 5.77 -14.38
N SER A 381 -7.40 5.73 -15.68
CA SER A 381 -8.33 6.73 -16.24
C SER A 381 -9.74 6.52 -15.70
N PRO A 382 -10.59 7.55 -15.61
CA PRO A 382 -11.96 7.40 -15.14
C PRO A 382 -12.75 6.31 -15.86
N ALA A 383 -12.58 6.19 -17.18
CA ALA A 383 -13.27 5.19 -18.00
C ALA A 383 -12.76 3.74 -17.79
N THR A 384 -11.59 3.55 -17.19
CA THR A 384 -11.04 2.23 -16.85
C THR A 384 -11.35 1.85 -15.41
N LEU A 385 -11.48 2.85 -14.54
CA LEU A 385 -11.86 2.68 -13.14
C LEU A 385 -13.34 2.30 -12.98
N GLU A 386 -14.22 2.85 -13.84
CA GLU A 386 -15.63 2.43 -13.97
C GLU A 386 -15.77 1.05 -14.62
#